data_AF-A0AA51QXM3-F1
#
_entry.id   AF-A0AA51QXM3-F1
#
_cell.length_a   1.000
_cell.length_b   1.000
_cell.length_c   1.000
_cell.angle_alpha   90.00
_cell.angle_beta   90.00
_cell.angle_gamma   90.00
#
_symmetry.space_group_name_H-M   'P 1'
#
loop_
_entity.id
_entity.type
_entity.pdbx_description
1 polymer ?
#
loop_
_entity_poly.entity_id
_entity_poly.type
_entity_poly.pdbx_seq_one_letter_code
_entity_poly.pdbx_strand_id
1 'polypeptide(L)'
;MLMNMGDDRVGYAPNDGTWQLWDSAPLQLAAAPSLEKISQLVHTNELLITLADQHGRLLWTYASKANWTLLSDWVCYSAPILHPQSGELHGVLSLGMNLERHSVAGELMAGSLAQDIAQHLPRHLPRAQLEIHALGQPWVRFRGKILHVTPRMVEILCILALNPDGLTLEACHAALYGDVPVATTTLKAELSHLRTLLDGSISSRTYRLLCTVWVDFVEWWTALRLHQDEVARSLRSGELLPASQSPEIREWRNCLNAVSSANARHGASTGRFSP
;
A
#
# COMPACT_ATOMS: atom_id res chain seq x y z
N MET A 1 11.38 31.38 9.04
CA MET A 1 11.58 31.27 10.49
C MET A 1 12.77 30.36 10.70
N LEU A 2 13.93 30.95 11.00
CA LEU A 2 15.21 30.24 11.11
C LEU A 2 15.28 29.59 12.50
N MET A 3 15.32 28.26 12.55
CA MET A 3 15.50 27.53 13.80
C MET A 3 16.97 27.36 14.13
N ASN A 4 17.25 27.59 15.41
CA ASN A 4 18.57 27.52 16.02
C ASN A 4 18.99 26.04 16.15
N MET A 5 20.01 25.63 15.38
CA MET A 5 20.51 24.26 15.27
C MET A 5 21.58 24.02 16.34
N GLY A 6 21.16 23.46 17.48
CA GLY A 6 22.06 23.04 18.57
C GLY A 6 22.19 21.51 18.62
N ASP A 7 23.43 21.04 18.48
CA ASP A 7 23.97 19.67 18.64
C ASP A 7 24.22 18.87 17.33
N ASP A 8 25.38 18.21 17.31
CA ASP A 8 26.21 17.92 16.11
C ASP A 8 26.04 16.50 15.55
N ARG A 9 24.99 15.77 15.93
CA ARG A 9 24.90 14.33 15.60
C ARG A 9 23.52 13.80 15.24
N VAL A 10 22.48 14.63 15.20
CA VAL A 10 21.10 14.16 15.01
C VAL A 10 20.43 15.00 13.93
N GLY A 11 19.80 14.35 12.95
CA GLY A 11 18.99 15.05 11.96
C GLY A 11 17.83 15.78 12.60
N TYR A 12 17.50 16.93 12.03
CA TYR A 12 16.50 17.83 12.56
C TYR A 12 15.16 17.54 11.87
N ALA A 13 14.14 17.17 12.64
CA ALA A 13 12.76 17.35 12.19
C ALA A 13 12.45 18.86 12.25
N PRO A 14 11.89 19.49 11.20
CA PRO A 14 11.57 20.91 11.23
C PRO A 14 10.45 21.15 12.26
N ASN A 15 10.65 22.00 13.27
CA ASN A 15 9.85 22.18 14.51
C ASN A 15 8.32 21.93 14.54
N ASP A 16 7.85 21.80 15.79
CA ASP A 16 6.48 21.87 16.31
C ASP A 16 5.50 20.85 15.72
N GLY A 17 5.71 19.58 16.10
CA GLY A 17 4.78 18.46 15.86
C GLY A 17 5.31 17.38 14.91
N THR A 18 6.34 17.66 14.13
CA THR A 18 6.97 16.72 13.19
C THR A 18 7.71 15.57 13.88
N TRP A 19 8.23 15.75 15.10
CA TRP A 19 8.81 14.65 15.88
C TRP A 19 7.80 13.55 16.17
N GLN A 20 6.56 13.91 16.52
CA GLN A 20 5.49 12.94 16.72
C GLN A 20 5.11 12.23 15.41
N LEU A 21 5.14 12.96 14.29
CA LEU A 21 4.91 12.38 12.96
C LEU A 21 6.04 11.46 12.53
N TRP A 22 7.30 11.78 12.85
CA TRP A 22 8.46 10.95 12.59
C TRP A 22 8.46 9.69 13.46
N ASP A 23 8.31 9.83 14.78
CA ASP A 23 8.35 8.69 15.71
C ASP A 23 7.23 7.67 15.46
N SER A 24 6.10 8.11 14.91
CA SER A 24 4.99 7.24 14.54
C SER A 24 5.02 6.76 13.08
N ALA A 25 5.92 7.29 12.24
CA ALA A 25 6.02 6.89 10.85
C ALA A 25 6.71 5.53 10.72
N PRO A 26 6.16 4.58 9.96
CA PRO A 26 6.86 3.34 9.58
C PRO A 26 8.22 3.60 8.91
N LEU A 27 8.35 4.78 8.28
CA LEU A 27 9.57 5.22 7.63
C LEU A 27 10.72 5.49 8.60
N GLN A 28 10.44 5.83 9.87
CA GLN A 28 11.49 6.02 10.88
C GLN A 28 12.20 4.71 11.20
N LEU A 29 11.43 3.65 11.45
CA LEU A 29 11.97 2.31 11.71
C LEU A 29 12.76 1.78 10.52
N ALA A 30 12.25 2.03 9.31
CA ALA A 30 12.90 1.62 8.07
C ALA A 30 14.19 2.41 7.79
N ALA A 31 14.22 3.71 8.11
CA ALA A 31 15.39 4.54 7.87
C ALA A 31 16.49 4.34 8.91
N ALA A 32 16.14 3.94 10.15
CA ALA A 32 17.05 3.84 11.28
C ALA A 32 18.37 3.09 10.98
N PRO A 33 18.38 1.93 10.29
CA PRO A 33 19.61 1.22 9.95
C PRO A 33 20.52 1.99 8.99
N SER A 34 19.96 2.87 8.17
CA SER A 34 20.67 3.64 7.15
C SER A 34 21.09 5.03 7.62
N LEU A 35 20.56 5.54 8.73
CA LEU A 35 20.78 6.92 9.18
C LEU A 35 22.27 7.25 9.41
N GLU A 36 23.05 6.32 9.96
CA GLU A 36 24.49 6.55 10.19
C GLU A 36 25.26 6.71 8.87
N LYS A 37 25.00 5.82 7.92
CA LYS A 37 25.58 5.87 6.57
C LYS A 37 25.16 7.15 5.84
N ILE A 38 23.88 7.51 5.92
CA ILE A 38 23.32 8.74 5.34
C ILE A 38 24.03 9.98 5.95
N SER A 39 24.20 10.01 7.26
CA SER A 39 24.89 11.09 7.97
C SER A 39 26.33 11.27 7.52
N GLN A 40 27.08 10.16 7.37
CA GLN A 40 28.45 10.17 6.87
C GLN A 40 28.51 10.70 5.42
N LEU A 41 27.65 10.20 4.53
CA LEU A 41 27.57 10.65 3.14
C LEU A 41 27.28 12.15 3.04
N VAL A 42 26.36 12.64 3.86
CA VAL A 42 26.00 14.07 3.89
C VAL A 42 27.18 14.94 4.30
N HIS A 43 27.94 14.53 5.32
CA HIS A 43 29.12 15.24 5.76
C HIS A 43 30.22 15.24 4.70
N THR A 44 30.52 14.10 4.10
CA THR A 44 31.62 13.96 3.13
C THR A 44 31.36 14.74 1.84
N ASN A 45 30.10 14.88 1.43
CA ASN A 45 29.75 15.39 0.10
C ASN A 45 28.99 16.72 0.13
N GLU A 46 28.92 17.39 1.29
CA GLU A 46 28.21 18.67 1.47
C GLU A 46 26.76 18.62 1.00
N LEU A 47 26.03 17.58 1.42
CA LEU A 47 24.66 17.32 0.94
C LEU A 47 23.60 17.86 1.90
N LEU A 48 22.36 17.87 1.39
CA LEU A 48 21.14 17.92 2.16
C LEU A 48 20.30 16.68 1.82
N ILE A 49 19.75 15.99 2.82
CA ILE A 49 18.83 14.88 2.62
C ILE A 49 17.56 15.15 3.40
N THR A 50 16.42 14.84 2.78
CA THR A 50 15.10 14.89 3.41
C THR A 50 14.35 13.59 3.20
N LEU A 51 13.52 13.25 4.18
CA LEU A 51 12.51 12.20 4.07
C LEU A 51 11.14 12.82 4.23
N ALA A 52 10.27 12.61 3.26
CA ALA A 52 8.87 12.99 3.31
C ALA A 52 7.98 11.73 3.30
N ASP A 53 6.80 11.83 3.90
CA ASP A 53 5.79 10.77 3.80
C ASP A 53 5.17 10.70 2.40
N GLN A 54 4.27 9.73 2.19
CA GLN A 54 3.55 9.54 0.92
C GLN A 54 2.68 10.74 0.49
N HIS A 55 2.39 11.68 1.41
CA HIS A 55 1.65 12.91 1.14
C HIS A 55 2.58 14.12 0.91
N GLY A 56 3.90 13.91 0.90
CA GLY A 56 4.89 14.97 0.75
C GLY A 56 5.15 15.78 2.02
N ARG A 57 4.65 15.33 3.18
CA ARG A 57 4.93 16.00 4.46
C ARG A 57 6.34 15.65 4.91
N LEU A 58 7.16 16.67 5.15
CA LEU A 58 8.54 16.52 5.59
C LEU A 58 8.60 15.91 6.99
N LEU A 59 9.23 14.75 7.12
CA LEU A 59 9.36 14.02 8.38
C LEU A 59 10.76 14.20 9.00
N TRP A 60 11.80 14.19 8.18
CA TRP A 60 13.18 14.23 8.65
C TRP A 60 14.08 14.98 7.67
N THR A 61 15.06 15.73 8.18
CA THR A 61 16.05 16.45 7.38
C THR A 61 17.43 16.34 8.00
N TYR A 62 18.44 16.17 7.16
CA TYR A 62 19.85 16.19 7.55
C TYR A 62 20.65 16.99 6.56
N ALA A 63 21.55 17.84 7.03
CA ALA A 63 22.40 18.63 6.15
C ALA A 63 23.78 18.79 6.76
N SER A 64 24.78 18.91 5.90
CA SER A 64 26.11 19.31 6.33
C SER A 64 26.10 20.78 6.80
N LYS A 65 27.00 21.14 7.73
CA LYS A 65 27.14 22.52 8.23
C LYS A 65 27.64 23.53 7.18
N ALA A 66 28.09 23.09 6.01
CA ALA A 66 28.73 23.96 5.04
C ALA A 66 27.72 24.89 4.33
N ASN A 67 27.84 26.20 4.60
CA ASN A 67 27.26 27.34 3.85
C ASN A 67 25.81 27.21 3.35
N TRP A 68 24.86 27.28 4.27
CA TRP A 68 23.43 27.50 3.98
C TRP A 68 23.10 28.87 3.38
N THR A 69 24.06 29.79 3.34
CA THR A 69 23.83 31.22 3.11
C THR A 69 23.46 31.59 1.67
N LEU A 70 23.53 30.66 0.72
CA LEU A 70 23.20 30.85 -0.70
C LEU A 70 22.53 29.58 -1.28
N LEU A 71 21.21 29.44 -1.10
CA LEU A 71 20.40 28.39 -1.76
C LEU A 71 20.16 28.67 -3.26
N SER A 72 20.77 29.71 -3.83
CA SER A 72 20.54 30.14 -5.22
C SER A 72 20.98 29.11 -6.26
N ASP A 73 21.83 28.14 -5.90
CA ASP A 73 22.51 27.23 -6.85
C ASP A 73 22.48 25.77 -6.37
N TRP A 74 21.28 25.22 -6.10
CA TRP A 74 21.10 23.83 -5.67
C TRP A 74 20.30 23.00 -6.68
N VAL A 75 20.67 21.73 -6.82
CA VAL A 75 19.91 20.71 -7.54
C VAL A 75 19.38 19.68 -6.55
N CYS A 76 18.17 19.18 -6.82
CA CYS A 76 17.54 18.17 -6.00
C CYS A 76 17.24 16.91 -6.83
N TYR A 77 17.62 15.76 -6.31
CA TYR A 77 17.22 14.45 -6.82
C TYR A 77 16.25 13.83 -5.84
N SER A 78 15.18 13.21 -6.34
CA SER A 78 14.19 12.56 -5.48
C SER A 78 13.93 11.14 -5.95
N ALA A 79 13.82 10.21 -5.00
CA ALA A 79 13.52 8.82 -5.27
C ALA A 79 12.38 8.33 -4.37
N PRO A 80 11.40 7.59 -4.92
CA PRO A 80 10.31 7.06 -4.13
C PRO A 80 10.79 5.90 -3.26
N ILE A 81 10.29 5.83 -2.04
CA ILE A 81 10.51 4.72 -1.12
C ILE A 81 9.29 3.81 -1.26
N LEU A 82 9.40 2.83 -2.15
CA LEU A 82 8.34 1.87 -2.44
C LEU A 82 8.51 0.63 -1.58
N HIS A 83 7.42 0.15 -0.98
CA HIS A 83 7.45 -1.10 -0.23
C HIS A 83 7.82 -2.27 -1.16
N PRO A 84 8.85 -3.09 -0.83
CA PRO A 84 9.35 -4.11 -1.75
C PRO A 84 8.33 -5.18 -2.17
N GLN A 85 7.34 -5.47 -1.32
CA GLN A 85 6.33 -6.50 -1.58
C GLN A 85 5.04 -5.96 -2.22
N SER A 86 4.58 -4.77 -1.83
CA SER A 86 3.29 -4.22 -2.27
C SER A 86 3.44 -3.17 -3.37
N GLY A 87 4.62 -2.57 -3.52
CA GLY A 87 4.82 -1.42 -4.41
C GLY A 87 4.19 -0.12 -3.90
N GLU A 88 3.63 -0.13 -2.69
CA GLU A 88 3.03 1.04 -2.06
C GLU A 88 4.08 2.12 -1.80
N LEU A 89 3.72 3.38 -2.03
CA LEU A 89 4.58 4.53 -1.74
C LEU A 89 4.54 4.80 -0.24
N HIS A 90 5.65 4.60 0.48
CA HIS A 90 5.75 4.94 1.90
C HIS A 90 6.32 6.34 2.13
N GLY A 91 6.99 6.91 1.13
CA GLY A 91 7.58 8.23 1.23
C GLY A 91 8.50 8.55 0.07
N VAL A 92 9.15 9.70 0.16
CA VAL A 92 10.11 10.18 -0.82
C VAL A 92 11.39 10.55 -0.08
N LEU A 93 12.53 10.06 -0.58
CA LEU A 93 13.83 10.58 -0.21
C LEU A 93 14.21 11.65 -1.22
N SER A 94 14.56 12.83 -0.74
CA SER A 94 15.14 13.88 -1.58
C SER A 94 16.56 14.20 -1.13
N LEU A 95 17.44 14.40 -2.11
CA LEU A 95 18.85 14.69 -1.93
C LEU A 95 19.16 15.99 -2.67
N GLY A 96 19.51 17.02 -1.91
CA GLY A 96 19.99 18.30 -2.38
C GLY A 96 21.53 18.35 -2.39
N MET A 97 22.09 18.97 -3.43
CA MET A 97 23.51 19.30 -3.52
C MET A 97 23.70 20.60 -4.29
N ASN A 98 24.90 21.20 -4.19
CA ASN A 98 25.25 22.35 -5.00
C ASN A 98 25.27 21.98 -6.50
N LEU A 99 24.78 22.89 -7.35
CA LEU A 99 24.67 22.72 -8.80
C LEU A 99 26.03 22.43 -9.45
N GLU A 100 27.14 22.97 -8.93
CA GLU A 100 28.49 22.69 -9.43
C GLU A 100 28.89 21.21 -9.27
N ARG A 101 28.25 20.50 -8.34
CA ARG A 101 28.45 19.07 -8.07
C ARG A 101 27.40 18.18 -8.75
N HIS A 102 26.53 18.77 -9.57
CA HIS A 102 25.52 18.04 -10.34
C HIS A 102 26.16 16.91 -11.16
N SER A 103 25.64 15.70 -11.01
CA SER A 103 26.07 14.54 -11.79
C SER A 103 24.97 13.47 -11.80
N VAL A 104 25.03 12.54 -12.76
CA VAL A 104 24.19 11.33 -12.76
C VAL A 104 24.34 10.53 -11.45
N ALA A 105 25.47 10.68 -10.75
CA ALA A 105 25.70 10.06 -9.46
C ALA A 105 24.72 10.55 -8.38
N GLY A 106 24.18 11.77 -8.47
CA GLY A 106 23.18 12.27 -7.54
C GLY A 106 21.84 11.54 -7.63
N GLU A 107 21.37 11.25 -8.84
CA GLU A 107 20.16 10.46 -9.07
C GLU A 107 20.34 9.01 -8.60
N LEU A 108 21.47 8.39 -8.95
CA LEU A 108 21.80 7.03 -8.52
C LEU A 108 21.95 6.93 -6.99
N MET A 109 22.51 7.95 -6.34
CA MET A 109 22.63 8.00 -4.88
C MET A 109 21.27 8.11 -4.22
N ALA A 110 20.40 9.01 -4.69
CA ALA A 110 19.03 9.14 -4.18
C ALA A 110 18.27 7.82 -4.33
N GLY A 111 18.34 7.18 -5.51
CA GLY A 111 17.73 5.88 -5.77
C GLY A 111 18.28 4.77 -4.88
N SER A 112 19.61 4.70 -4.72
CA SER A 112 20.24 3.67 -3.89
C SER A 112 19.88 3.82 -2.40
N LEU A 113 19.82 5.05 -1.89
CA LEU A 113 19.43 5.31 -0.50
C LEU A 113 17.95 5.03 -0.27
N ALA A 114 17.08 5.43 -1.19
CA ALA A 114 15.65 5.09 -1.11
C ALA A 114 15.42 3.57 -1.11
N GLN A 115 16.15 2.84 -1.95
CA GLN A 115 16.07 1.38 -2.02
C GLN A 115 16.60 0.70 -0.74
N ASP A 116 17.68 1.22 -0.16
CA ASP A 116 18.25 0.74 1.10
C ASP A 116 17.26 0.90 2.27
N ILE A 117 16.62 2.08 2.37
CA ILE A 117 15.54 2.32 3.35
C ILE A 117 14.36 1.39 3.09
N ALA A 118 13.94 1.22 1.83
CA ALA A 118 12.82 0.36 1.47
C ALA A 118 13.00 -1.10 1.91
N GLN A 119 14.24 -1.63 1.93
CA GLN A 119 14.52 -3.01 2.36
C GLN A 119 14.22 -3.26 3.84
N HIS A 120 14.20 -2.20 4.65
CA HIS A 120 13.94 -2.25 6.08
C HIS A 120 12.50 -1.89 6.44
N LEU A 121 11.65 -1.59 5.44
CA LEU A 121 10.22 -1.44 5.70
C LEU A 121 9.64 -2.73 6.30
N PRO A 122 8.66 -2.63 7.22
CA PRO A 122 8.06 -3.80 7.84
C PRO A 122 7.52 -4.76 6.79
N ARG A 123 8.07 -5.98 6.74
CA ARG A 123 7.57 -6.98 5.80
C ARG A 123 6.13 -7.31 6.15
N HIS A 124 5.22 -7.11 5.21
CA HIS A 124 3.91 -7.74 5.31
C HIS A 124 4.10 -9.26 5.31
N LEU A 125 3.86 -9.90 6.47
CA LEU A 125 3.80 -11.35 6.52
C LEU A 125 2.64 -11.80 5.63
N PRO A 126 2.87 -12.75 4.72
CA PRO A 126 1.82 -13.23 3.84
C PRO A 126 0.70 -13.83 4.69
N ARG A 127 -0.52 -13.30 4.53
CA ARG A 127 -1.73 -13.78 5.19
C ARG A 127 -2.24 -15.06 4.56
N ALA A 128 -1.97 -15.24 3.27
CA ALA A 128 -2.29 -16.44 2.51
C ALA A 128 -1.38 -16.63 1.28
N GLN A 129 -1.54 -17.75 0.59
CA GLN A 129 -0.88 -18.01 -0.70
C GLN A 129 -1.42 -17.06 -1.77
N LEU A 130 -2.72 -16.79 -1.79
CA LEU A 130 -3.37 -15.81 -2.64
C LEU A 130 -3.93 -14.67 -1.78
N GLU A 131 -3.52 -13.44 -2.05
CA GLU A 131 -4.08 -12.23 -1.45
C GLU A 131 -4.77 -11.40 -2.51
N ILE A 132 -6.00 -11.00 -2.21
CA ILE A 132 -6.82 -10.17 -3.08
C ILE A 132 -7.14 -8.89 -2.29
N HIS A 133 -6.64 -7.77 -2.80
CA HIS A 133 -6.97 -6.45 -2.32
C HIS A 133 -7.96 -5.83 -3.30
N ALA A 134 -9.18 -5.57 -2.83
CA ALA A 134 -10.30 -5.09 -3.64
C ALA A 134 -11.02 -3.87 -3.04
N LEU A 135 -10.62 -3.42 -1.85
CA LEU A 135 -11.06 -2.15 -1.26
C LEU A 135 -10.17 -1.00 -1.75
N GLY A 136 -10.73 -0.10 -2.56
CA GLY A 136 -9.97 0.99 -3.18
C GLY A 136 -9.33 0.56 -4.51
N GLN A 137 -8.02 0.79 -4.68
CA GLN A 137 -7.31 0.39 -5.90
C GLN A 137 -6.96 -1.11 -5.85
N PRO A 138 -7.50 -1.94 -6.77
CA PRO A 138 -7.36 -3.37 -6.65
C PRO A 138 -5.99 -3.87 -7.09
N TRP A 139 -5.49 -4.90 -6.39
CA TRP A 139 -4.30 -5.66 -6.77
C TRP A 139 -4.33 -7.06 -6.18
N VAL A 140 -3.54 -7.96 -6.78
CA VAL A 140 -3.51 -9.38 -6.40
C VAL A 140 -2.06 -9.83 -6.23
N ARG A 141 -1.82 -10.65 -5.20
CA ARG A 141 -0.52 -11.26 -4.93
C ARG A 141 -0.66 -12.75 -4.79
N PHE A 142 0.22 -13.50 -5.44
CA PHE A 142 0.30 -14.96 -5.32
C PHE A 142 1.70 -15.38 -4.92
N ARG A 143 1.84 -16.09 -3.80
CA ARG A 143 3.11 -16.61 -3.25
C ARG A 143 4.23 -15.56 -3.18
N GLY A 144 3.89 -14.33 -2.81
CA GLY A 144 4.85 -13.22 -2.69
C GLY A 144 4.95 -12.33 -3.92
N LYS A 145 4.42 -12.76 -5.07
CA LYS A 145 4.55 -12.05 -6.34
C LYS A 145 3.27 -11.30 -6.69
N ILE A 146 3.37 -10.01 -7.02
CA ILE A 146 2.27 -9.24 -7.59
C ILE A 146 1.91 -9.80 -8.97
N LEU A 147 0.62 -10.04 -9.19
CA LEU A 147 0.09 -10.53 -10.45
C LEU A 147 -0.43 -9.38 -11.31
N HIS A 148 -0.09 -9.40 -12.59
CA HIS A 148 -0.71 -8.54 -13.59
C HIS A 148 -2.05 -9.16 -14.00
N VAL A 149 -3.13 -8.70 -13.38
CA VAL A 149 -4.49 -9.16 -13.65
C VAL A 149 -5.34 -8.02 -14.19
N THR A 150 -6.26 -8.33 -15.11
CA THR A 150 -7.25 -7.36 -15.58
C THR A 150 -8.29 -7.09 -14.49
N PRO A 151 -9.02 -5.96 -14.53
CA PRO A 151 -10.13 -5.72 -13.60
C PRO A 151 -11.15 -6.87 -13.60
N ARG A 152 -11.40 -7.47 -14.76
CA ARG A 152 -12.30 -8.62 -14.91
C ARG A 152 -11.77 -9.87 -14.19
N MET A 153 -10.47 -10.12 -14.27
CA MET A 153 -9.83 -11.21 -13.53
C MET A 153 -9.89 -11.01 -12.01
N VAL A 154 -9.76 -9.77 -11.53
CA VAL A 154 -9.94 -9.45 -10.10
C VAL A 154 -11.37 -9.77 -9.65
N GLU A 155 -12.39 -9.41 -10.43
CA GLU A 155 -13.79 -9.76 -10.14
C GLU A 155 -13.98 -11.28 -10.05
N ILE A 156 -13.45 -12.03 -11.02
CA ILE A 156 -13.52 -13.50 -11.01
C ILE A 156 -12.87 -14.07 -9.74
N LEU A 157 -11.68 -13.59 -9.38
CA LEU A 157 -10.99 -14.04 -8.16
C LEU A 157 -11.80 -13.71 -6.90
N CYS A 158 -12.42 -12.54 -6.81
CA CYS A 158 -13.30 -12.17 -5.71
C CYS A 158 -14.51 -13.11 -5.62
N ILE A 159 -15.20 -13.36 -6.75
CA ILE A 159 -16.34 -14.28 -6.85
C ILE A 159 -15.95 -15.69 -6.39
N LEU A 160 -14.81 -16.21 -6.85
CA LEU A 160 -14.34 -17.53 -6.43
C LEU A 160 -13.95 -17.58 -4.94
N ALA A 161 -13.42 -16.49 -4.39
CA ALA A 161 -13.09 -16.41 -2.97
C ALA A 161 -14.35 -16.32 -2.08
N LEU A 162 -15.42 -15.72 -2.58
CA LEU A 162 -16.73 -15.67 -1.93
C LEU A 162 -17.46 -17.03 -1.94
N ASN A 163 -17.06 -17.91 -2.87
CA ASN A 163 -17.67 -19.23 -3.09
C ASN A 163 -16.63 -20.35 -2.89
N PRO A 164 -16.18 -20.62 -1.65
CA PRO A 164 -15.08 -21.57 -1.38
C PRO A 164 -15.41 -23.02 -1.78
N ASP A 165 -16.69 -23.41 -1.77
CA ASP A 165 -17.15 -24.72 -2.26
C ASP A 165 -17.05 -24.84 -3.80
N GLY A 166 -16.93 -23.71 -4.48
CA GLY A 166 -16.76 -23.56 -5.92
C GLY A 166 -18.05 -23.40 -6.69
N LEU A 167 -17.90 -22.97 -7.95
CA LEU A 167 -19.01 -22.66 -8.85
C LEU A 167 -18.96 -23.50 -10.13
N THR A 168 -20.12 -23.85 -10.67
CA THR A 168 -20.18 -24.31 -12.07
C THR A 168 -19.86 -23.16 -13.02
N LEU A 169 -19.62 -23.45 -14.29
CA LEU A 169 -19.40 -22.40 -15.29
C LEU A 169 -20.59 -21.45 -15.38
N GLU A 170 -21.79 -22.01 -15.38
CA GLU A 170 -23.05 -21.28 -15.50
C GLU A 170 -23.26 -20.39 -14.27
N ALA A 171 -23.00 -20.89 -13.07
CA ALA A 171 -23.11 -20.11 -11.84
C ALA A 171 -22.06 -18.99 -11.77
N CYS A 172 -20.81 -19.28 -12.14
CA CYS A 172 -19.77 -18.26 -12.21
C CYS A 172 -20.08 -17.19 -13.26
N HIS A 173 -20.68 -17.57 -14.39
CA HIS A 173 -21.13 -16.64 -15.43
C HIS A 173 -22.26 -15.74 -14.93
N ALA A 174 -23.29 -16.33 -14.30
CA ALA A 174 -24.39 -15.58 -13.72
C ALA A 174 -23.92 -14.59 -12.64
N ALA A 175 -23.01 -15.00 -11.76
CA ALA A 175 -22.43 -14.14 -10.73
C ALA A 175 -21.63 -12.95 -11.31
N LEU A 176 -20.95 -13.15 -12.45
CA LEU A 176 -20.06 -12.17 -13.05
C LEU A 176 -20.75 -11.22 -14.05
N TYR A 177 -21.68 -11.75 -14.84
CA TYR A 177 -22.33 -11.03 -15.94
C TYR A 177 -23.84 -10.82 -15.75
N GLY A 178 -24.50 -11.62 -14.90
CA GLY A 178 -25.95 -11.64 -14.81
C GLY A 178 -26.58 -11.97 -16.17
N ASP A 179 -27.57 -11.15 -16.57
CA ASP A 179 -28.29 -11.32 -17.84
C ASP A 179 -27.58 -10.72 -19.05
N VAL A 180 -26.36 -10.16 -18.88
CA VAL A 180 -25.62 -9.59 -20.01
C VAL A 180 -25.23 -10.71 -20.99
N PRO A 181 -25.49 -10.55 -22.30
CA PRO A 181 -25.28 -11.61 -23.30
C PRO A 181 -23.80 -11.77 -23.66
N VAL A 182 -22.98 -12.21 -22.70
CA VAL A 182 -21.57 -12.56 -22.90
C VAL A 182 -21.44 -14.06 -23.11
N ALA A 183 -20.65 -14.49 -24.09
CA ALA A 183 -20.42 -15.91 -24.33
C ALA A 183 -19.67 -16.57 -23.16
N THR A 184 -20.08 -17.79 -22.77
CA THR A 184 -19.41 -18.57 -21.72
C THR A 184 -17.97 -18.96 -22.07
N THR A 185 -17.62 -18.95 -23.36
CA THR A 185 -16.26 -19.15 -23.86
C THR A 185 -15.31 -18.04 -23.41
N THR A 186 -15.78 -16.80 -23.31
CA THR A 186 -15.00 -15.67 -22.77
C THR A 186 -14.61 -15.94 -21.32
N LEU A 187 -15.57 -16.35 -20.49
CA LEU A 187 -15.30 -16.71 -19.10
C LEU A 187 -14.33 -17.90 -18.98
N LYS A 188 -14.49 -18.93 -19.82
CA LYS A 188 -13.55 -20.06 -19.87
C LYS A 188 -12.11 -19.63 -20.18
N ALA A 189 -11.94 -18.69 -21.10
CA ALA A 189 -10.62 -18.16 -21.45
C ALA A 189 -9.98 -17.43 -20.26
N GLU A 190 -10.73 -16.55 -19.59
CA GLU A 190 -10.30 -15.82 -18.39
C GLU A 190 -9.93 -16.79 -17.24
N LEU A 191 -10.80 -17.78 -16.96
CA LEU A 191 -10.53 -18.81 -15.94
C LEU A 191 -9.31 -19.66 -16.27
N SER A 192 -9.11 -19.99 -17.56
CA SER A 192 -7.91 -20.72 -17.98
C SER A 192 -6.65 -19.88 -17.80
N HIS A 193 -6.72 -18.58 -18.08
CA HIS A 193 -5.60 -17.66 -17.89
C HIS A 193 -5.25 -17.51 -16.41
N LEU A 194 -6.24 -17.25 -15.56
CA LEU A 194 -6.08 -17.20 -14.11
C LEU A 194 -5.50 -18.49 -13.54
N ARG A 195 -5.95 -19.64 -14.04
CA ARG A 195 -5.41 -20.94 -13.63
C ARG A 195 -3.93 -21.07 -13.95
N THR A 196 -3.47 -20.56 -15.09
CA THR A 196 -2.04 -20.53 -15.42
C THR A 196 -1.27 -19.57 -14.50
N LEU A 197 -1.82 -18.37 -14.23
CA LEU A 197 -1.19 -17.40 -13.32
C LEU A 197 -1.07 -17.90 -11.87
N LEU A 198 -1.96 -18.81 -11.46
CA LEU A 198 -2.02 -19.38 -10.12
C LEU A 198 -1.43 -20.80 -10.04
N ASP A 199 -0.54 -21.18 -10.96
CA ASP A 199 0.13 -22.48 -10.98
C ASP A 199 -0.83 -23.69 -10.91
N GLY A 200 -2.00 -23.59 -11.55
CA GLY A 200 -3.01 -24.64 -11.54
C GLY A 200 -3.93 -24.63 -10.30
N SER A 201 -3.84 -23.61 -9.43
CA SER A 201 -4.62 -23.54 -8.18
C SER A 201 -6.11 -23.18 -8.37
N ILE A 202 -6.67 -23.47 -9.54
CA ILE A 202 -8.12 -23.41 -9.83
C ILE A 202 -8.54 -24.77 -10.40
N SER A 203 -9.53 -25.40 -9.78
CA SER A 203 -10.11 -26.65 -10.28
C SER A 203 -10.87 -26.48 -11.61
N SER A 204 -10.98 -27.58 -12.37
CA SER A 204 -11.38 -27.54 -13.79
C SER A 204 -12.88 -27.68 -14.08
N ARG A 205 -13.68 -28.20 -13.14
CA ARG A 205 -15.12 -28.49 -13.35
C ARG A 205 -16.02 -27.64 -12.46
N THR A 206 -15.77 -27.70 -11.16
CA THR A 206 -16.33 -26.78 -10.17
C THR A 206 -15.21 -25.81 -9.86
N TYR A 207 -15.26 -24.59 -10.39
CA TYR A 207 -14.21 -23.60 -10.24
C TYR A 207 -14.13 -23.17 -8.77
N ARG A 208 -13.06 -23.57 -8.09
CA ARG A 208 -12.70 -23.17 -6.72
C ARG A 208 -11.21 -22.89 -6.63
N LEU A 209 -10.83 -22.03 -5.71
CA LEU A 209 -9.44 -21.75 -5.38
C LEU A 209 -8.90 -22.91 -4.52
N LEU A 210 -7.78 -23.51 -4.94
CA LEU A 210 -7.14 -24.67 -4.29
C LEU A 210 -5.98 -24.29 -3.36
N CYS A 211 -5.81 -23.00 -3.11
CA CYS A 211 -4.76 -22.43 -2.27
C CYS A 211 -5.40 -21.74 -1.05
N THR A 212 -4.61 -21.38 -0.05
CA THR A 212 -5.11 -20.50 1.00
C THR A 212 -5.37 -19.11 0.40
N VAL A 213 -6.51 -18.52 0.73
CA VAL A 213 -6.96 -17.24 0.18
C VAL A 213 -7.22 -16.27 1.31
N TRP A 214 -6.77 -15.04 1.12
CA TRP A 214 -7.07 -13.90 1.98
C TRP A 214 -7.65 -12.78 1.13
N VAL A 215 -8.73 -12.15 1.61
CA VAL A 215 -9.44 -11.10 0.88
C VAL A 215 -9.81 -9.97 1.83
N ASP A 216 -9.35 -8.75 1.50
CA ASP A 216 -9.48 -7.59 2.38
C ASP A 216 -10.91 -7.26 2.79
N PHE A 217 -11.87 -7.32 1.87
CA PHE A 217 -13.26 -6.99 2.18
C PHE A 217 -13.98 -8.08 2.98
N VAL A 218 -13.55 -9.34 2.89
CA VAL A 218 -14.09 -10.45 3.70
C VAL A 218 -13.60 -10.33 5.15
N GLU A 219 -12.32 -9.98 5.33
CA GLU A 219 -11.78 -9.65 6.64
C GLU A 219 -12.44 -8.41 7.22
N TRP A 220 -12.64 -7.37 6.40
CA TRP A 220 -13.27 -6.14 6.84
C TRP A 220 -14.70 -6.40 7.32
N TRP A 221 -15.48 -7.17 6.55
CA TRP A 221 -16.82 -7.62 6.95
C TRP A 221 -16.80 -8.39 8.27
N THR A 222 -15.83 -9.29 8.46
CA THR A 222 -15.67 -10.06 9.70
C THR A 222 -15.32 -9.18 10.88
N ALA A 223 -14.37 -8.27 10.73
CA ALA A 223 -13.97 -7.30 11.75
C ALA A 223 -15.16 -6.39 12.15
N LEU A 224 -15.96 -5.94 11.19
CA LEU A 224 -17.17 -5.16 11.44
C LEU A 224 -18.21 -5.97 12.24
N ARG A 225 -18.40 -7.25 11.94
CA ARG A 225 -19.34 -8.12 12.69
C ARG A 225 -18.85 -8.47 14.09
N LEU A 226 -17.53 -8.54 14.29
CA LEU A 226 -16.91 -8.84 15.59
C LEU A 226 -16.60 -7.58 16.40
N HIS A 227 -17.01 -6.39 15.95
CA HIS A 227 -16.73 -5.10 16.61
C HIS A 227 -15.23 -4.84 16.85
N GLN A 228 -14.38 -5.28 15.93
CA GLN A 228 -12.94 -5.06 15.96
C GLN A 228 -12.58 -3.75 15.24
N ASP A 229 -12.90 -2.62 15.86
CA ASP A 229 -12.85 -1.30 15.22
C ASP A 229 -11.46 -0.87 14.73
N GLU A 230 -10.40 -1.29 15.42
CA GLU A 230 -9.03 -1.00 15.00
C GLU A 230 -8.67 -1.76 13.73
N VAL A 231 -8.96 -3.06 13.69
CA VAL A 231 -8.76 -3.91 12.51
C VAL A 231 -9.62 -3.38 11.35
N ALA A 232 -10.90 -3.08 11.60
CA ALA A 232 -11.81 -2.58 10.58
C ALA A 232 -11.37 -1.23 9.99
N ARG A 233 -10.79 -0.33 10.81
CA ARG A 233 -10.21 0.93 10.32
C ARG A 233 -8.96 0.69 9.48
N SER A 234 -8.10 -0.25 9.90
CA SER A 234 -6.86 -0.56 9.18
C SER A 234 -7.07 -1.17 7.80
N LEU A 235 -8.16 -1.91 7.59
CA LEU A 235 -8.48 -2.57 6.31
C LEU A 235 -9.23 -1.67 5.31
N ARG A 236 -9.87 -0.60 5.78
CA ARG A 236 -10.70 0.24 4.92
C ARG A 236 -9.85 1.23 4.12
N SER A 237 -9.44 0.82 2.92
CA SER A 237 -8.70 1.68 1.97
C SER A 237 -9.58 2.31 0.88
N GLY A 238 -10.87 1.92 0.79
CA GLY A 238 -11.80 2.45 -0.20
C GLY A 238 -13.08 1.62 -0.33
N GLU A 239 -13.83 1.86 -1.40
CA GLU A 239 -15.01 1.06 -1.75
C GLU A 239 -14.62 -0.21 -2.50
N LEU A 240 -15.42 -1.29 -2.35
CA LEU A 240 -15.21 -2.56 -3.05
C LEU A 240 -15.45 -2.40 -4.56
N LEU A 241 -14.37 -2.43 -5.35
CA LEU A 241 -14.38 -2.43 -6.83
C LEU A 241 -15.47 -1.51 -7.44
N PRO A 242 -15.46 -0.18 -7.20
CA PRO A 242 -16.61 0.70 -7.46
C PRO A 242 -17.12 0.68 -8.91
N ALA A 243 -16.22 0.48 -9.89
CA ALA A 243 -16.57 0.40 -11.31
C ALA A 243 -17.19 -0.95 -11.74
N SER A 244 -17.10 -1.99 -10.90
CA SER A 244 -17.59 -3.33 -11.24
C SER A 244 -19.11 -3.35 -11.38
N GLN A 245 -19.56 -3.98 -12.46
CA GLN A 245 -20.97 -4.24 -12.76
C GLN A 245 -21.39 -5.69 -12.50
N SER A 246 -20.50 -6.53 -11.97
CA SER A 246 -20.86 -7.91 -11.60
C SER A 246 -21.98 -7.90 -10.55
N PRO A 247 -23.06 -8.67 -10.76
CA PRO A 247 -24.15 -8.78 -9.79
C PRO A 247 -23.67 -9.13 -8.38
N GLU A 248 -22.83 -10.17 -8.24
CA GLU A 248 -22.36 -10.62 -6.93
C GLU A 248 -21.48 -9.57 -6.24
N ILE A 249 -20.58 -8.92 -6.98
CA ILE A 249 -19.72 -7.86 -6.42
C ILE A 249 -20.55 -6.64 -6.00
N ARG A 250 -21.57 -6.26 -6.77
CA ARG A 250 -22.48 -5.16 -6.43
C ARG A 250 -23.29 -5.46 -5.17
N GLU A 251 -23.78 -6.70 -5.04
CA GLU A 251 -24.51 -7.12 -3.86
C GLU A 251 -23.61 -7.05 -2.60
N TRP A 252 -22.40 -7.59 -2.68
CA TRP A 252 -21.43 -7.50 -1.59
C TRP A 252 -21.05 -6.06 -1.23
N ARG A 253 -20.86 -5.19 -2.22
CA ARG A 253 -20.61 -3.76 -2.00
C ARG A 253 -21.77 -3.12 -1.23
N ASN A 254 -23.01 -3.40 -1.60
CA ASN A 254 -24.19 -2.89 -0.91
C ASN A 254 -24.26 -3.40 0.54
N CYS A 255 -23.99 -4.68 0.77
CA CYS A 255 -23.95 -5.26 2.11
C CYS A 255 -22.89 -4.57 2.99
N LEU A 256 -21.66 -4.42 2.48
CA LEU A 256 -20.56 -3.74 3.19
C LEU A 256 -20.92 -2.30 3.56
N ASN A 257 -21.50 -1.54 2.62
CA ASN A 257 -21.94 -0.17 2.85
C ASN A 257 -23.04 -0.08 3.92
N ALA A 258 -23.98 -1.03 3.92
CA ALA A 258 -25.04 -1.12 4.92
C ALA A 258 -24.50 -1.41 6.33
N VAL A 259 -23.61 -2.40 6.47
CA VAL A 259 -23.02 -2.77 7.77
C VAL A 259 -22.12 -1.66 8.31
N SER A 260 -21.30 -1.04 7.46
CA SER A 260 -20.49 0.10 7.86
C SER A 260 -21.35 1.25 8.41
N SER A 261 -22.50 1.54 7.76
CA SER A 261 -23.42 2.60 8.18
C SER A 261 -24.16 2.26 9.48
N ALA A 262 -24.41 0.97 9.74
CA ALA A 262 -25.00 0.50 11.00
C ALA A 262 -24.00 0.62 12.16
N ASN A 263 -22.74 0.23 11.96
CA ASN A 263 -21.71 0.32 13.00
C ASN A 263 -21.37 1.77 13.36
N ALA A 264 -21.33 2.68 12.38
CA ALA A 264 -21.12 4.11 12.65
C ALA A 264 -22.20 4.71 13.58
N ARG A 265 -23.46 4.26 13.44
CA ARG A 265 -24.57 4.68 14.30
C ARG A 265 -24.48 4.09 15.72
N HIS A 266 -23.96 2.87 15.88
CA HIS A 266 -23.75 2.26 17.19
C HIS A 266 -22.56 2.87 17.94
N GLY A 267 -21.45 3.18 17.26
CA GLY A 267 -20.31 3.86 17.89
C GLY A 267 -20.65 5.27 18.39
N ALA A 268 -21.57 5.96 17.69
CA ALA A 268 -22.06 7.27 18.12
C ALA A 268 -22.96 7.23 19.37
N SER A 269 -23.61 6.09 19.67
CA SER A 269 -24.46 5.94 20.86
C SER A 269 -23.70 5.45 22.09
N THR A 270 -22.59 4.73 21.92
CA THR A 270 -21.74 4.25 23.03
C THR A 270 -20.72 5.28 23.52
N GLY A 271 -20.39 6.30 22.72
CA GLY A 271 -19.48 7.40 23.09
C GLY A 271 -20.08 8.46 24.04
N ARG A 272 -21.27 8.23 24.61
CA ARG A 272 -21.97 9.19 25.48
C ARG A 272 -22.06 8.71 26.93
N PHE A 273 -20.95 8.21 27.47
CA PHE A 273 -20.77 8.09 28.92
C PHE A 273 -19.34 8.53 29.28
N SER A 274 -19.22 9.81 29.59
CA SER A 274 -18.13 10.35 30.41
C SER A 274 -18.45 10.10 31.88
N PRO A 275 -17.41 10.04 32.71
CA PRO A 275 -17.22 11.04 33.74
C PRO A 275 -16.13 12.04 33.34
#